data_AF-A0A645GPJ2-F1
#
_entry.id   AF-A0A645GPJ2-F1
#
_cell.length_a   1.000
_cell.length_b   1.000
_cell.length_c   1.000
_cell.angle_alpha   90.00
_cell.angle_beta   90.00
_cell.angle_gamma   90.00
#
_symmetry.space_group_name_H-M   'P 1'
#
loop_
_entity.id
_entity.type
_entity.pdbx_description
1 polymer ?
#
loop_
_entity_poly.entity_id
_entity_poly.type
_entity_poly.pdbx_seq_one_letter_code
_entity_poly.pdbx_strand_id
1 'polypeptide(L)'
;MENNRNGQTGHRNAWNVFGRLNYQNANLTLTAGQNRADTQAVDNPNYATVGSFESKYHVANKANYYVANLDYQMTDFYKDYDLTPYVSYTVFDKDKSGFATSTRNILGAQLDVKQFSLAAEYIIGKNDVFIGGDAGSLAQGDAAGHSRLLNLLFMYNF
;
A
#
# COMPACT_ATOMS: atom_id res chain seq x y z
N MET A 1 19.80 -11.85 -0.65
CA MET A 1 19.01 -11.97 0.60
C MET A 1 19.49 -13.25 1.27
N GLU A 2 20.11 -13.16 2.44
CA GLU A 2 20.56 -14.35 3.15
C GLU A 2 19.38 -15.03 3.86
N ASN A 3 19.27 -16.34 3.75
CA ASN A 3 18.28 -17.13 4.46
C ASN A 3 18.87 -17.58 5.81
N ASN A 4 18.44 -16.91 6.87
CA ASN A 4 18.91 -17.14 8.24
C ASN A 4 18.60 -18.54 8.81
N ARG A 5 17.85 -19.40 8.09
CA ARG A 5 17.57 -20.79 8.51
C ARG A 5 18.53 -21.81 7.90
N ASN A 6 19.02 -21.58 6.68
CA ASN A 6 19.84 -22.56 5.96
C ASN A 6 21.13 -21.99 5.36
N GLY A 7 21.43 -20.70 5.59
CA GLY A 7 22.65 -20.04 5.11
C GLY A 7 22.70 -19.82 3.60
N GLN A 8 21.64 -20.16 2.86
CA GLN A 8 21.60 -19.97 1.41
C GLN A 8 21.31 -18.51 1.05
N THR A 9 21.87 -18.06 -0.06
CA THR A 9 21.64 -16.71 -0.58
C THR A 9 20.55 -16.74 -1.65
N GLY A 10 19.39 -16.17 -1.32
CA GLY A 10 18.32 -15.89 -2.25
C GLY A 10 18.50 -14.56 -3.00
N HIS A 11 17.65 -14.31 -4.01
CA HIS A 11 17.72 -13.13 -4.86
C HIS A 11 16.38 -12.39 -4.94
N ARG A 12 16.41 -11.08 -5.18
CA ARG A 12 15.21 -10.28 -5.45
C ARG A 12 15.43 -9.44 -6.69
N ASN A 13 14.48 -9.49 -7.62
CA ASN A 13 14.37 -8.59 -8.74
C ASN A 13 13.05 -7.82 -8.60
N ALA A 14 13.11 -6.50 -8.72
CA ALA A 14 11.94 -5.65 -8.70
C ALA A 14 12.14 -4.48 -9.65
N TRP A 15 11.06 -4.06 -10.29
CA TRP A 15 11.03 -2.90 -11.16
C TRP A 15 9.66 -2.23 -11.07
N ASN A 16 9.60 -0.96 -11.46
CA ASN A 16 8.36 -0.21 -11.61
C ASN A 16 8.47 0.81 -12.73
N VAL A 17 7.32 1.15 -13.29
CA VAL A 17 7.11 2.27 -14.19
C VAL A 17 5.99 3.12 -13.63
N PHE A 18 6.08 4.43 -13.83
CA PHE A 18 5.05 5.35 -13.37
C PHE A 18 4.82 6.46 -14.39
N GLY A 19 3.60 6.97 -14.41
CA GLY A 19 3.20 8.13 -15.19
C GLY A 19 2.45 9.11 -14.31
N ARG A 20 2.71 10.39 -14.52
CA ARG A 20 2.03 11.49 -13.82
C ARG A 20 1.41 12.42 -14.86
N LEU A 21 0.13 12.75 -14.66
CA LEU A 21 -0.58 13.75 -15.43
C LEU A 21 -1.04 14.84 -14.48
N ASN A 22 -0.77 16.10 -14.86
CA ASN A 22 -1.16 17.27 -14.10
C ASN A 22 -2.00 18.15 -15.01
N TYR A 23 -3.22 18.44 -14.59
CA TYR A 23 -4.12 19.30 -15.34
C TYR A 23 -4.81 20.25 -14.37
N GLN A 24 -4.47 21.54 -14.48
CA GLN A 24 -4.89 22.56 -13.52
C GLN A 24 -4.52 22.10 -12.10
N ASN A 25 -5.51 22.01 -11.21
CA ASN A 25 -5.37 21.61 -9.82
C ASN A 25 -5.45 20.10 -9.60
N ALA A 26 -5.72 19.30 -10.64
CA ALA A 26 -5.83 17.85 -10.55
C ALA A 26 -4.50 17.16 -10.83
N ASN A 27 -4.12 16.17 -10.02
CA ASN A 27 -2.97 15.31 -10.27
C ASN A 27 -3.41 13.85 -10.32
N LEU A 28 -3.06 13.15 -11.40
CA LEU A 28 -3.20 11.69 -11.53
C LEU A 28 -1.81 11.07 -11.56
N THR A 29 -1.57 10.07 -10.72
CA THR A 29 -0.37 9.22 -10.78
C THR A 29 -0.78 7.77 -10.93
N LEU A 30 -0.21 7.10 -11.94
CA LEU A 30 -0.37 5.67 -12.17
C LEU A 30 0.99 5.01 -12.01
N THR A 31 1.08 3.96 -11.21
CA THR A 31 2.28 3.15 -11.03
C THR A 31 1.95 1.69 -11.30
N ALA A 32 2.81 1.01 -12.05
CA ALA A 32 2.76 -0.44 -12.21
C ALA A 32 4.16 -1.00 -11.97
N GLY A 33 4.24 -2.16 -11.32
CA GLY A 33 5.52 -2.77 -11.06
C GLY A 33 5.43 -4.23 -10.73
N GLN A 34 6.60 -4.80 -10.50
CA GLN A 34 6.75 -6.22 -10.26
C GLN A 34 7.74 -6.44 -9.12
N ASN A 35 7.46 -7.46 -8.31
CA ASN A 35 8.38 -8.00 -7.32
C ASN A 35 8.52 -9.51 -7.54
N ARG A 36 9.76 -9.98 -7.67
CA ARG A 36 10.13 -11.39 -7.75
C ARG A 36 11.26 -11.65 -6.76
N ALA A 37 10.94 -12.34 -5.68
CA ALA A 37 11.86 -12.81 -4.68
C ALA A 37 12.01 -14.34 -4.76
N ASP A 38 13.21 -14.81 -4.50
CA ASP A 38 13.49 -16.20 -4.16
C ASP A 38 14.23 -16.18 -2.83
N THR A 39 13.63 -16.78 -1.82
CA THR A 39 14.16 -16.82 -0.45
C THR A 39 14.99 -18.07 -0.17
N GLN A 40 15.05 -19.04 -1.10
CA GLN A 40 15.66 -20.36 -0.89
C GLN A 40 15.11 -21.08 0.35
N ALA A 41 13.88 -20.77 0.78
CA ALA A 41 13.24 -21.41 1.92
C ALA A 41 12.56 -22.72 1.48
N VAL A 42 12.93 -23.83 2.12
CA VAL A 42 12.40 -25.17 1.77
C VAL A 42 10.92 -25.30 2.19
N ASP A 43 10.58 -24.87 3.41
CA ASP A 43 9.23 -25.07 3.96
C ASP A 43 8.19 -24.12 3.32
N ASN A 44 8.63 -22.92 2.92
CA ASN A 44 7.75 -21.85 2.45
C ASN A 44 8.37 -21.09 1.26
N PRO A 45 8.52 -21.75 0.10
CA PRO A 45 9.21 -21.15 -1.05
C PRO A 45 8.40 -20.02 -1.73
N ASN A 46 7.12 -19.88 -1.42
CA ASN A 46 6.20 -18.97 -2.13
C ASN A 46 6.00 -17.60 -1.47
N TYR A 47 6.52 -17.40 -0.26
CA TYR A 47 6.42 -16.12 0.45
C TYR A 47 7.64 -15.85 1.32
N ALA A 48 7.86 -14.58 1.64
CA ALA A 48 8.82 -14.12 2.61
C ALA A 48 8.10 -13.67 3.87
N THR A 49 8.72 -13.88 5.05
CA THR A 49 8.24 -13.28 6.29
C THR A 49 8.89 -11.91 6.46
N VAL A 50 8.06 -10.88 6.56
CA VAL A 50 8.45 -9.48 6.75
C VAL A 50 7.99 -9.04 8.13
N GLY A 51 8.84 -8.26 8.82
CA GLY A 51 8.49 -7.63 10.10
C GLY A 51 8.15 -6.17 9.92
N SER A 52 7.10 -5.70 10.60
CA SER A 52 6.81 -4.27 10.78
C SER A 52 6.38 -4.04 12.22
N PHE A 53 7.04 -3.10 12.89
CA PHE A 53 6.93 -2.89 14.35
C PHE A 53 7.13 -4.21 15.11
N GLU A 54 6.17 -4.61 15.95
CA GLU A 54 6.21 -5.87 16.72
C GLU A 54 5.56 -7.06 15.99
N SER A 55 5.07 -6.85 14.77
CA SER A 55 4.30 -7.85 14.02
C SER A 55 5.09 -8.45 12.87
N LYS A 56 4.84 -9.74 12.60
CA LYS A 56 5.37 -10.47 11.44
C LYS A 56 4.23 -10.90 10.53
N TYR A 57 4.42 -10.75 9.23
CA TYR A 57 3.45 -11.15 8.22
C TYR A 57 4.15 -11.67 6.97
N HIS A 58 3.38 -12.30 6.11
CA HIS A 58 3.84 -13.02 4.93
C HIS A 58 3.51 -12.22 3.69
N VAL A 59 4.51 -12.06 2.83
CA VAL A 59 4.38 -11.35 1.55
C VAL A 59 4.72 -12.33 0.44
N ALA A 60 3.82 -12.45 -0.54
CA ALA A 60 4.04 -13.29 -1.71
C ALA A 60 5.37 -12.95 -2.38
N ASN A 61 6.16 -13.97 -2.69
CA ASN A 61 7.47 -13.80 -3.31
C ASN A 61 7.35 -13.27 -4.74
N LYS A 62 6.25 -13.57 -5.44
CA LYS A 62 6.03 -13.15 -6.83
C LYS A 62 4.67 -12.47 -6.93
N ALA A 63 4.68 -11.18 -7.22
CA ALA A 63 3.48 -10.39 -7.45
C ALA A 63 3.73 -9.22 -8.40
N ASN A 64 2.72 -8.85 -9.17
CA ASN A 64 2.63 -7.55 -9.83
C ASN A 64 1.84 -6.60 -8.91
N TYR A 65 2.09 -5.31 -9.01
CA TYR A 65 1.34 -4.32 -8.25
C TYR A 65 1.00 -3.11 -9.09
N TYR A 66 -0.13 -2.50 -8.77
CA TYR A 66 -0.70 -1.37 -9.49
C TYR A 66 -1.21 -0.35 -8.48
N VAL A 67 -0.94 0.92 -8.72
CA VAL A 67 -1.41 2.02 -7.87
C VAL A 67 -1.96 3.11 -8.78
N ALA A 68 -3.16 3.57 -8.49
CA ALA A 68 -3.77 4.74 -9.09
C ALA A 68 -4.11 5.75 -8.00
N ASN A 69 -3.51 6.94 -8.08
CA ASN A 69 -3.74 8.03 -7.15
C ASN A 69 -4.31 9.22 -7.92
N LEU A 70 -5.40 9.80 -7.43
CA LEU A 70 -5.98 11.02 -7.93
C LEU A 70 -6.19 11.99 -6.77
N ASP A 71 -5.75 13.22 -6.94
CA ASP A 71 -5.99 14.31 -6.00
C ASP A 71 -6.43 15.59 -6.74
N TYR A 72 -6.97 16.53 -5.98
CA TYR A 72 -7.35 17.85 -6.49
C TYR A 72 -7.04 18.92 -5.43
N GLN A 73 -6.22 19.91 -5.78
CA GLN A 73 -5.82 20.98 -4.85
C GLN A 73 -6.82 22.15 -4.87
N MET A 74 -7.55 22.37 -3.79
CA MET A 74 -8.40 23.55 -3.60
C MET A 74 -7.68 24.56 -2.71
N THR A 75 -6.96 25.50 -3.33
CA THR A 75 -6.27 26.57 -2.59
C THR A 75 -7.24 27.67 -2.19
N ASP A 76 -7.04 28.25 -1.01
CA ASP A 76 -7.85 29.35 -0.45
C ASP A 76 -9.37 29.07 -0.50
N PHE A 77 -9.79 27.81 -0.34
CA PHE A 77 -11.21 27.43 -0.44
C PHE A 77 -12.05 28.11 0.65
N TYR A 78 -11.40 28.45 1.76
CA TYR A 78 -11.93 29.32 2.81
C TYR A 78 -10.80 30.10 3.49
N LYS A 79 -10.60 31.38 3.11
CA LYS A 79 -9.49 32.21 3.62
C LYS A 79 -8.14 31.53 3.38
N ASP A 80 -7.37 31.29 4.43
CA ASP A 80 -6.03 30.69 4.47
C ASP A 80 -6.07 29.15 4.62
N TYR A 81 -7.13 28.52 4.15
CA TYR A 81 -7.36 27.09 4.26
C TYR A 81 -7.25 26.47 2.86
N ASP A 82 -6.42 25.44 2.75
CA ASP A 82 -6.27 24.63 1.54
C ASP A 82 -6.86 23.24 1.78
N LEU A 83 -7.65 22.75 0.84
CA LEU A 83 -8.28 21.43 0.92
C LEU A 83 -7.85 20.57 -0.27
N THR A 84 -7.36 19.37 0.02
CA THR A 84 -6.94 18.41 -1.00
C THR A 84 -7.68 17.10 -0.79
N PRO A 85 -8.87 16.91 -1.41
CA PRO A 85 -9.46 15.58 -1.53
C PRO A 85 -8.58 14.67 -2.39
N TYR A 86 -8.52 13.40 -2.03
CA TYR A 86 -7.77 12.39 -2.77
C TYR A 86 -8.40 11.01 -2.68
N VAL A 87 -8.11 10.20 -3.70
CA VAL A 87 -8.44 8.79 -3.75
C VAL A 87 -7.21 8.00 -4.20
N SER A 88 -6.98 6.85 -3.57
CA SER A 88 -5.96 5.89 -3.97
C SER A 88 -6.57 4.51 -4.14
N TYR A 89 -6.21 3.82 -5.21
CA TYR A 89 -6.51 2.41 -5.40
C TYR A 89 -5.22 1.64 -5.65
N THR A 90 -4.96 0.65 -4.80
CA THR A 90 -3.79 -0.23 -4.87
C THR A 90 -4.24 -1.67 -5.06
N VAL A 91 -3.56 -2.38 -5.96
CA VAL A 91 -3.72 -3.82 -6.21
C VAL A 91 -2.37 -4.50 -6.05
N PHE A 92 -2.35 -5.61 -5.33
CA PHE A 92 -1.20 -6.51 -5.21
C PHE A 92 -1.63 -7.89 -5.71
N ASP A 93 -1.27 -8.18 -6.95
CA ASP A 93 -1.69 -9.34 -7.72
C ASP A 93 -0.61 -10.42 -7.72
N LYS A 94 -0.93 -11.59 -7.17
CA LYS A 94 0.05 -12.59 -6.75
C LYS A 94 0.09 -13.72 -7.76
N ASP A 95 1.28 -14.05 -8.24
CA ASP A 95 1.46 -15.06 -9.31
C ASP A 95 1.16 -16.49 -8.84
N LYS A 96 1.27 -16.76 -7.53
CA LYS A 96 1.12 -18.11 -6.99
C LYS A 96 -0.34 -18.54 -7.03
N SER A 97 -0.63 -19.60 -7.79
CA SER A 97 -1.96 -20.24 -7.79
C SER A 97 -2.43 -20.54 -6.36
N GLY A 98 -3.68 -20.17 -6.09
CA GLY A 98 -4.32 -20.26 -4.77
C GLY A 98 -4.11 -19.03 -3.88
N PHE A 99 -3.22 -18.09 -4.22
CA PHE A 99 -3.08 -16.83 -3.48
C PHE A 99 -4.10 -15.81 -3.99
N ALA A 100 -4.86 -15.20 -3.10
CA ALA A 100 -5.87 -14.22 -3.45
C ALA A 100 -5.27 -12.82 -3.62
N THR A 101 -5.68 -12.08 -4.66
CA THR A 101 -5.29 -10.68 -4.88
C THR A 101 -5.65 -9.81 -3.68
N SER A 102 -4.72 -8.95 -3.26
CA SER A 102 -4.96 -7.94 -2.21
C SER A 102 -5.29 -6.59 -2.83
N THR A 103 -6.20 -5.83 -2.21
CA THR A 103 -6.52 -4.47 -2.65
C THR A 103 -6.64 -3.53 -1.47
N ARG A 104 -6.29 -2.25 -1.70
CA ARG A 104 -6.53 -1.15 -0.76
C ARG A 104 -7.11 0.04 -1.50
N ASN A 105 -8.19 0.57 -0.97
CA ASN A 105 -8.80 1.81 -1.42
C ASN A 105 -8.69 2.83 -0.29
N ILE A 106 -8.32 4.05 -0.60
CA ILE A 106 -8.31 5.17 0.34
C ILE A 106 -9.17 6.25 -0.27
N LEU A 107 -10.17 6.74 0.46
CA LEU A 107 -10.86 7.99 0.17
C LEU A 107 -10.52 8.95 1.31
N GLY A 108 -9.85 10.05 0.99
CA GLY A 108 -9.38 10.98 2.01
C GLY A 108 -9.46 12.43 1.60
N ALA A 109 -9.23 13.30 2.57
CA ALA A 109 -8.98 14.71 2.34
C ALA A 109 -7.97 15.22 3.36
N GLN A 110 -7.09 16.10 2.90
CA GLN A 110 -6.17 16.86 3.75
C GLN A 110 -6.61 18.32 3.79
N LEU A 111 -6.65 18.87 5.00
CA LEU A 111 -6.88 20.29 5.26
C LEU A 111 -5.59 20.90 5.80
N ASP A 112 -5.08 21.92 5.12
CA ASP A 112 -3.89 22.67 5.52
C ASP A 112 -4.29 24.09 5.96
N VAL A 113 -3.82 24.51 7.14
CA VAL A 113 -4.09 25.83 7.73
C VAL A 113 -2.82 26.34 8.42
N LYS A 114 -2.13 27.30 7.80
CA LYS A 114 -0.85 27.84 8.29
C LYS A 114 0.17 26.72 8.57
N GLN A 115 0.48 26.46 9.85
CA GLN A 115 1.44 25.44 10.28
C GLN A 115 0.80 24.07 10.55
N PHE A 116 -0.53 23.95 10.43
CA PHE A 116 -1.26 22.75 10.80
C PHE A 116 -1.81 22.05 9.57
N SER A 117 -1.78 20.72 9.62
CA SER A 117 -2.43 19.86 8.63
C SER A 117 -3.28 18.81 9.33
N LEU A 118 -4.48 18.55 8.82
CA LEU A 118 -5.35 17.47 9.26
C LEU A 118 -5.73 16.61 8.06
N ALA A 119 -5.38 15.33 8.09
CA ALA A 119 -5.85 14.36 7.11
C ALA A 119 -6.89 13.42 7.74
N ALA A 120 -7.97 13.17 7.01
CA ALA A 120 -8.98 12.18 7.36
C ALA A 120 -9.13 11.19 6.20
N GLU A 121 -9.03 9.90 6.49
CA GLU A 121 -8.98 8.84 5.49
C GLU A 121 -9.92 7.70 5.86
N TYR A 122 -10.82 7.35 4.94
CA TYR A 122 -11.59 6.13 4.99
C TYR A 122 -10.92 5.07 4.10
N ILE A 123 -10.37 4.04 4.74
CA ILE A 123 -9.56 3.01 4.09
C ILE A 123 -10.36 1.71 4.03
N ILE A 124 -10.42 1.09 2.85
CA ILE A 124 -11.05 -0.21 2.63
C ILE A 124 -10.00 -1.17 2.10
N GLY A 125 -9.69 -2.21 2.88
CA GLY A 125 -8.72 -3.24 2.54
C GLY A 125 -9.39 -4.59 2.24
N LYS A 126 -8.81 -5.35 1.32
CA LYS A 126 -9.08 -6.77 1.10
C LYS A 126 -7.76 -7.51 1.11
N ASN A 127 -7.66 -8.58 1.90
CA ASN A 127 -6.40 -9.30 2.11
C ASN A 127 -5.28 -8.33 2.50
N ASP A 128 -5.54 -7.49 3.50
CA ASP A 128 -4.68 -6.38 3.89
C ASP A 128 -4.32 -6.47 5.37
N VAL A 129 -3.05 -6.80 5.65
CA VAL A 129 -2.55 -7.01 7.02
C VAL A 129 -2.71 -5.79 7.93
N PHE A 130 -2.76 -4.59 7.37
CA PHE A 130 -2.89 -3.36 8.16
C PHE A 130 -4.35 -2.91 8.30
N ILE A 131 -5.26 -3.49 7.52
CA ILE A 131 -6.67 -3.13 7.50
C ILE A 131 -7.48 -4.39 7.77
N GLY A 132 -7.46 -4.84 9.03
CA GLY A 132 -8.29 -5.95 9.53
C GLY A 132 -7.96 -7.35 9.00
N GLY A 133 -6.86 -7.52 8.27
CA GLY A 133 -6.34 -8.83 7.83
C GLY A 133 -5.41 -9.50 8.85
N ASP A 134 -4.96 -10.71 8.53
CA ASP A 134 -4.04 -11.51 9.33
C ASP A 134 -2.62 -11.56 8.72
N ALA A 135 -1.73 -12.37 9.32
CA ALA A 135 -0.36 -12.51 8.86
C ALA A 135 -0.23 -13.09 7.44
N GLY A 136 -1.22 -13.81 6.92
CA GLY A 136 -1.25 -14.41 5.59
C GLY A 136 -1.83 -13.51 4.49
N SER A 137 -2.42 -12.37 4.85
CA SER A 137 -3.12 -11.44 3.94
C SER A 137 -2.32 -11.07 2.69
N LEU A 138 -1.04 -10.71 2.81
CA LEU A 138 -0.19 -10.32 1.66
C LEU A 138 0.47 -11.52 0.95
N ALA A 139 0.21 -12.75 1.42
CA ALA A 139 0.60 -14.00 0.75
C ALA A 139 -0.66 -14.73 0.28
N GLN A 140 -1.11 -15.77 0.98
CA GLN A 140 -2.28 -16.57 0.62
C GLN A 140 -3.56 -15.73 0.45
N GLY A 141 -3.66 -14.60 1.16
CA GLY A 141 -4.92 -13.93 1.40
C GLY A 141 -5.58 -14.47 2.67
N ASP A 142 -6.59 -13.75 3.15
CA ASP A 142 -7.37 -14.09 4.33
C ASP A 142 -8.85 -14.28 3.95
N ALA A 143 -9.64 -14.77 4.92
CA ALA A 143 -11.08 -14.98 4.74
C ALA A 143 -11.93 -13.78 5.20
N ALA A 144 -11.32 -12.64 5.56
CA ALA A 144 -12.01 -11.52 6.21
C ALA A 144 -12.86 -10.69 5.24
N GLY A 145 -12.73 -10.91 3.93
CA GLY A 145 -13.45 -10.12 2.92
C GLY A 145 -12.93 -8.69 2.86
N HIS A 146 -13.82 -7.70 2.98
CA HIS A 146 -13.46 -6.29 3.01
C HIS A 146 -13.55 -5.71 4.42
N SER A 147 -12.42 -5.24 4.92
CA SER A 147 -12.28 -4.55 6.20
C SER A 147 -12.14 -3.04 6.00
N ARG A 148 -12.52 -2.25 7.01
CA ARG A 148 -12.51 -0.79 6.93
C ARG A 148 -11.80 -0.17 8.13
N LEU A 149 -11.10 0.93 7.91
CA LEU A 149 -10.42 1.72 8.92
C LEU A 149 -10.68 3.20 8.66
N LEU A 150 -10.99 3.96 9.72
CA LEU A 150 -10.94 5.42 9.68
C LEU A 150 -9.61 5.85 10.30
N ASN A 151 -8.77 6.53 9.51
CA ASN A 151 -7.50 7.08 9.96
C ASN A 151 -7.60 8.60 10.04
N LEU A 152 -7.11 9.18 11.14
CA LEU A 152 -7.07 10.62 11.38
C LEU A 152 -5.65 11.00 11.76
N LEU A 153 -5.04 11.89 10.99
CA LEU A 153 -3.66 12.31 11.18
C LEU A 153 -3.61 13.84 11.35
N PHE A 154 -3.13 14.28 12.50
CA PHE A 154 -2.86 15.69 12.77
C PHE A 154 -1.36 15.95 12.74
N MET A 155 -0.95 16.98 12.00
CA MET A 155 0.45 17.33 11.80
C MET A 155 0.67 18.81 12.10
N TYR A 156 1.83 19.11 12.68
CA TYR A 156 2.33 20.46 12.89
C TYR A 156 3.68 20.59 12.19
N ASN A 157 3.81 21.58 11.31
CA ASN A 157 4.99 21.86 10.51
C ASN A 157 5.70 23.10 11.08
N PHE A 158 6.99 22.96 11.41
CA PHE A 158 7.84 24.00 12.00
C PHE A 158 8.63 24.81 10.96
#